data_AF-A0A6N6KMB5-F1
#
_entry.id   AF-A0A6N6KMB5-F1
#
_cell.length_a   1.000
_cell.length_b   1.000
_cell.length_c   1.000
_cell.angle_alpha   90.00
_cell.angle_beta   90.00
_cell.angle_gamma   90.00
#
_symmetry.space_group_name_H-M   'P 1'
#
loop_
_entity.id
_entity.type
_entity.pdbx_description
1 polymer ?
#
loop_
_entity_poly.entity_id
_entity_poly.type
_entity_poly.pdbx_seq_one_letter_code
_entity_poly.pdbx_strand_id
1 'polypeptide(L)'
;MGSRRDFIKISGLGLGAIGLAGCSVNLGSRDDLFGALSEDTLTRVPTYCEVCFWKCAGWGYKDKDGQLIKIIGNDDDPHCNGR
;
A
#
# COMPACT_ATOMS: atom_id res chain seq x y z
N MET A 1 -27.77 -25.98 -9.63
CA MET A 1 -27.00 -25.02 -8.82
C MET A 1 -25.52 -25.33 -8.97
N GLY A 2 -24.72 -24.41 -9.48
CA GLY A 2 -23.28 -24.66 -9.65
C GLY A 2 -22.54 -23.71 -10.58
N SER A 3 -22.90 -22.42 -10.63
CA SER A 3 -22.08 -21.43 -11.36
C SER A 3 -21.11 -20.75 -10.42
N ARG A 4 -19.88 -20.47 -10.89
CA ARG A 4 -18.88 -19.64 -10.19
C ARG A 4 -19.46 -18.31 -9.72
N ARG A 5 -20.44 -17.77 -10.45
CA ARG A 5 -21.16 -16.54 -10.12
C ARG A 5 -21.99 -16.67 -8.85
N ASP A 6 -22.57 -17.84 -8.60
CA ASP A 6 -23.40 -18.09 -7.42
C ASP A 6 -22.52 -18.22 -6.18
N PHE A 7 -21.33 -18.83 -6.31
CA PHE A 7 -20.31 -18.87 -5.24
C PHE A 7 -19.86 -17.46 -4.83
N ILE A 8 -19.49 -16.61 -5.79
CA ILE A 8 -19.07 -15.22 -5.50
C ILE A 8 -20.17 -14.44 -4.80
N LYS A 9 -21.45 -14.62 -5.20
CA LYS A 9 -22.58 -13.95 -4.56
C LYS A 9 -22.78 -14.42 -3.11
N ILE A 10 -22.70 -15.72 -2.84
CA ILE A 10 -22.87 -16.29 -1.49
C ILE A 10 -21.70 -15.90 -0.59
N SER A 11 -20.46 -16.02 -1.07
CA SER A 11 -19.26 -15.65 -0.33
C SER A 11 -19.20 -14.15 -0.05
N GLY A 12 -19.60 -13.31 -1.02
CA GLY A 12 -19.70 -11.86 -0.84
C GLY A 12 -20.76 -11.45 0.18
N LEU A 13 -21.92 -12.12 0.20
CA LEU A 13 -22.97 -11.90 1.20
C LEU A 13 -22.52 -12.33 2.61
N GLY A 14 -21.80 -13.44 2.75
CA GLY A 14 -21.28 -13.90 4.04
C GLY A 14 -20.28 -12.92 4.67
N LEU A 15 -19.37 -12.37 3.86
CA LEU A 15 -18.42 -11.35 4.33
C LEU A 15 -19.13 -10.01 4.65
N GLY A 16 -20.13 -9.62 3.87
CA GLY A 16 -20.92 -8.41 4.14
C GLY A 16 -21.76 -8.50 5.43
N ALA A 17 -22.31 -9.67 5.74
CA ALA A 17 -23.09 -9.88 6.96
C ALA A 17 -22.21 -9.84 8.23
N ILE A 18 -21.00 -10.40 8.18
CA ILE A 18 -20.02 -10.30 9.29
C ILE A 18 -19.51 -8.87 9.43
N GLY A 19 -19.31 -8.15 8.32
CA GLY A 19 -18.95 -6.74 8.33
C GLY A 19 -19.96 -5.89 9.10
N LEU A 20 -21.26 -6.03 8.81
CA LEU A 20 -22.30 -5.22 9.47
C LEU A 20 -22.52 -5.58 10.94
N ALA A 21 -22.32 -6.84 11.35
CA ALA A 21 -22.37 -7.23 12.76
C ALA A 21 -21.11 -6.82 13.54
N GLY A 22 -19.96 -6.71 12.86
CA GLY A 22 -18.71 -6.18 13.41
C GLY A 22 -18.60 -4.65 13.39
N CYS A 23 -19.49 -3.93 12.70
CA CYS A 23 -19.46 -2.46 12.63
C CYS A 23 -19.76 -1.75 13.95
N SER A 24 -20.16 -2.45 15.02
CA SER A 24 -20.30 -1.85 16.35
C SER A 24 -18.99 -1.89 17.17
N VAL A 25 -17.96 -2.62 16.73
CA VAL A 25 -16.62 -2.45 17.30
C VAL A 25 -15.92 -1.32 16.56
N ASN A 26 -15.94 -0.16 17.23
CA ASN A 26 -15.14 1.03 17.03
C ASN A 26 -13.93 0.79 16.09
N LEU A 27 -14.14 1.03 14.78
CA LEU A 27 -13.07 1.11 13.79
C LEU A 27 -12.40 2.48 13.96
N GLY A 28 -11.83 2.69 15.15
CA GLY A 28 -11.11 3.88 15.54
C GLY A 28 -9.95 4.10 14.58
N SER A 29 -9.95 5.28 13.97
CA SER A 29 -8.77 5.94 13.43
C SER A 29 -7.92 5.09 12.47
N ARG A 30 -8.37 4.99 11.22
CA ARG A 30 -7.48 4.64 10.10
C ARG A 30 -6.29 5.60 9.97
N ASP A 31 -6.39 6.80 10.57
CA ASP A 31 -5.36 7.82 10.59
C ASP A 31 -4.15 7.45 11.46
N ASP A 32 -4.33 6.68 12.54
CA ASP A 32 -3.23 6.32 13.44
C ASP A 32 -2.29 5.26 12.84
N LEU A 33 -2.76 4.47 11.87
CA LEU A 33 -1.95 3.44 11.21
C LEU A 33 -0.90 4.06 10.26
N PHE A 34 -1.20 5.22 9.66
CA PHE A 34 -0.31 5.92 8.73
C PHE A 34 0.31 7.20 9.31
N GLY A 35 -0.30 7.79 10.35
CA GLY A 35 0.17 9.02 10.99
C GLY A 35 1.49 8.90 11.75
N ALA A 36 1.93 7.68 12.08
CA ALA A 36 3.21 7.42 12.75
C ALA A 36 4.44 7.56 11.83
N LEU A 37 4.25 7.63 10.51
CA LEU A 37 5.33 7.86 9.54
C LEU A 37 5.48 9.37 9.29
N SER A 38 5.88 10.12 10.31
CA SER A 38 6.30 11.51 10.10
C SER A 38 7.45 11.55 9.09
N GLU A 39 7.24 12.21 7.96
CA GLU A 39 8.23 12.30 6.87
C GLU A 39 9.55 12.94 7.33
N ASP A 40 9.51 13.75 8.41
CA ASP A 40 10.65 14.44 9.01
C ASP A 40 11.76 13.53 9.55
N THR A 41 11.49 12.23 9.76
CA THR A 41 12.50 11.29 10.29
C THR A 41 13.09 10.38 9.21
N LEU A 42 12.62 10.46 7.96
CA LEU A 42 13.02 9.53 6.91
C LEU A 42 14.18 10.08 6.08
N THR A 43 15.25 9.30 5.96
CA THR A 43 16.39 9.63 5.09
C THR A 43 16.13 9.13 3.67
N ARG A 44 16.15 10.06 2.70
CA ARG A 44 16.00 9.74 1.28
C ARG A 44 17.31 9.23 0.67
N VAL A 45 17.23 8.16 -0.12
CA VAL A 45 18.35 7.61 -0.91
C VAL A 45 17.94 7.37 -2.37
N PRO A 46 18.84 7.62 -3.34
CA PRO A 46 18.56 7.29 -4.74
C PRO A 46 18.62 5.77 -4.97
N THR A 47 17.74 5.25 -5.80
CA THR A 47 17.69 3.84 -6.20
C THR A 47 17.11 3.69 -7.62
N TYR A 48 17.10 2.48 -8.15
CA TYR A 48 16.47 2.13 -9.41
C TYR A 48 15.74 0.78 -9.29
N CYS A 49 14.68 0.59 -10.07
CA CYS A 49 13.80 -0.58 -9.99
C CYS A 49 14.38 -1.78 -10.76
N GLU A 50 14.61 -2.87 -10.03
CA GLU A 50 15.18 -4.12 -10.58
C GLU A 50 14.14 -5.16 -11.00
N VAL A 51 12.85 -4.81 -11.00
CA VAL A 51 11.77 -5.75 -11.34
C VAL A 51 11.71 -6.06 -12.84
N CYS A 52 12.14 -5.11 -13.68
CA CYS A 52 12.17 -5.26 -15.13
C CYS A 52 13.43 -4.61 -15.73
N PHE A 53 13.57 -4.70 -17.04
CA PHE A 53 14.73 -4.18 -17.77
C PHE A 53 14.72 -2.66 -17.96
N TRP A 54 13.62 -1.97 -17.63
CA TRP A 54 13.50 -0.51 -17.80
C TRP A 54 14.23 0.30 -16.73
N LYS A 55 14.56 -0.31 -15.58
CA LYS A 55 15.39 0.31 -14.54
C LYS A 55 14.91 1.70 -14.10
N CYS A 56 13.60 1.87 -13.86
CA CYS A 56 13.03 3.16 -13.48
C CYS A 56 13.75 3.74 -12.25
N ALA A 57 14.10 5.03 -12.28
CA ALA A 57 14.76 5.68 -11.16
C ALA A 57 13.74 6.01 -10.05
N GLY A 58 14.17 5.94 -8.80
CA GLY A 58 13.28 6.19 -7.66
C GLY A 58 14.01 6.65 -6.42
N TRP A 59 13.21 7.03 -5.43
CA TRP A 59 13.63 7.48 -4.12
C TRP A 59 13.21 6.45 -3.07
N GLY A 60 14.19 5.85 -2.40
CA GLY A 60 13.96 5.04 -1.21
C GLY A 60 13.99 5.89 0.05
N TYR A 61 13.08 5.65 0.98
CA TYR A 61 13.02 6.33 2.28
C TYR A 61 13.32 5.34 3.38
N LYS A 62 14.38 5.61 4.14
CA LYS A 62 14.83 4.76 5.24
C LYS A 62 14.51 5.40 6.59
N ASP A 63 14.18 4.57 7.56
CA ASP A 63 14.14 5.01 8.95
C ASP A 63 15.55 5.18 9.55
N LYS A 64 15.60 5.59 10.82
CA LYS A 64 16.85 5.78 11.58
C LYS A 64 17.66 4.49 11.76
N ASP A 65 17.02 3.33 11.69
CA ASP A 65 17.62 2.00 11.85
C ASP A 65 18.01 1.40 10.48
N GLY A 66 17.86 2.18 9.41
CA GLY A 66 18.24 1.83 8.04
C GLY A 66 17.24 0.98 7.28
N GLN A 67 16.04 0.72 7.84
CA GLN A 67 15.01 -0.07 7.19
C GLN A 67 14.29 0.75 6.12
N LEU A 68 14.06 0.14 4.95
CA LEU A 68 13.36 0.79 3.85
C LEU A 68 11.84 0.75 4.10
N ILE A 69 11.23 1.92 4.24
CA ILE A 69 9.81 2.05 4.61
C ILE A 69 8.93 2.41 3.40
N LYS A 70 9.48 3.15 2.44
CA LYS A 70 8.75 3.64 1.27
C LYS A 70 9.68 3.76 0.07
N ILE A 71 9.12 3.55 -1.13
CA ILE A 71 9.77 3.83 -2.42
C ILE A 71 8.80 4.67 -3.23
N ILE A 72 9.30 5.72 -3.89
CA ILE A 72 8.53 6.59 -4.79
C ILE A 72 9.28 6.70 -6.11
N GLY A 73 8.58 6.73 -7.25
CA GLY A 73 9.19 6.99 -8.55
C GLY A 73 9.83 8.38 -8.61
N ASN A 74 10.87 8.54 -9.43
CA ASN A 74 11.46 9.86 -9.67
C ASN A 74 10.60 10.64 -10.67
N ASP A 75 10.26 11.89 -10.35
CA ASP A 75 9.47 12.77 -11.22
C ASP A 75 10.21 13.10 -12.53
N ASP A 76 11.54 13.20 -12.46
CA ASP A 76 12.40 13.52 -13.61
C ASP A 76 12.77 12.31 -14.48
N ASP A 77 12.39 11.08 -14.07
CA ASP A 77 12.68 9.88 -14.85
C ASP A 77 11.59 9.62 -15.90
N PRO A 78 11.92 9.63 -17.20
CA PRO A 78 10.92 9.45 -18.26
C PRO A 78 10.25 8.08 -18.24
N HIS A 79 10.85 7.07 -17.59
CA HIS A 79 10.27 5.73 -17.50
C HIS A 79 9.12 5.66 -16.48
N CYS A 80 9.21 6.31 -15.32
CA CYS A 80 8.13 6.32 -14.32
C CYS A 80 7.34 7.64 -14.22
N ASN A 81 7.98 8.80 -14.38
CA ASN A 81 7.39 10.14 -14.17
C ASN A 81 6.68 10.24 -12.79
N GLY A 82 7.38 9.87 -11.73
CA GLY A 82 6.85 9.93 -10.35
C GLY A 82 5.90 8.80 -9.92
N ARG A 83 5.59 7.86 -10.81
CA ARG A 83 4.68 6.73 -10.53
C ARG A 83 5.34 5.51 -9.89
#